data_AF-A0A4Y2BIH6-F1
#
_entry.id   AF-A0A4Y2BIH6-F1
#
_cell.length_a   1.000
_cell.length_b   1.000
_cell.length_c   1.000
_cell.angle_alpha   90.00
_cell.angle_beta   90.00
_cell.angle_gamma   90.00
#
_symmetry.space_group_name_H-M   'P 1'
#
loop_
_entity.id
_entity.type
_entity.pdbx_description
1 polymer ?
#
loop_
_entity_poly.entity_id
_entity_poly.type
_entity_poly.pdbx_seq_one_letter_code
_entity_poly.pdbx_strand_id
1 'polypeptide(L)'
;MSPNPLLQNRQKFSTNWDTFKYCLIAIVNLSLPCVTSNTDFENEVQNLTQNIIKAYNDSSRPLKPHEEFFLPPHVYALKTERNHTKMVYQRLRDPASKNAYHRAQARFRTAVTKFNQSSYIAETSRLNISDPPLERY
;
A
#
# COMPACT_ATOMS: atom_id res chain seq x y z
N MET A 1 10.94 4.08 -23.78
CA MET A 1 10.29 4.42 -22.50
C MET A 1 10.94 3.58 -21.41
N SER A 2 11.66 4.20 -20.47
CA SER A 2 12.25 3.48 -19.34
C SER A 2 11.15 3.10 -18.35
N PRO A 3 11.09 1.85 -17.87
CA PRO A 3 10.08 1.41 -16.93
C PRO A 3 10.24 2.15 -15.59
N ASN A 4 9.11 2.56 -15.00
CA ASN A 4 9.07 3.26 -13.72
C ASN A 4 9.66 2.34 -12.61
N PRO A 5 10.79 2.71 -11.98
CA PRO A 5 11.53 1.81 -11.09
C PRO A 5 10.76 1.42 -9.81
N LEU A 6 9.71 2.15 -9.46
CA LEU A 6 8.88 1.86 -8.28
C LEU A 6 7.83 0.76 -8.50
N LEU A 7 7.49 0.43 -9.75
CA LEU A 7 6.52 -0.63 -10.06
C LEU A 7 7.18 -2.01 -10.20
N GLN A 8 8.51 -2.08 -10.25
CA GLN A 8 9.25 -3.33 -10.42
C GLN A 8 9.54 -4.06 -9.09
N ASN A 9 9.48 -3.36 -7.97
CA ASN A 9 9.64 -3.96 -6.64
C ASN A 9 8.30 -4.08 -5.96
N ARG A 10 7.97 -5.26 -5.40
CA ARG A 10 6.83 -5.47 -4.46
C ARG A 10 7.00 -4.72 -3.13
N GLN A 11 7.79 -3.65 -3.12
CA GLN A 11 8.07 -2.82 -1.98
C GLN A 11 6.90 -1.85 -1.82
N LYS A 12 6.25 -1.88 -0.66
CA LYS A 12 5.16 -0.96 -0.34
C LYS A 12 5.76 0.41 0.02
N PHE A 13 5.10 1.48 -0.40
CA PHE A 13 5.52 2.86 -0.13
C PHE A 13 4.50 3.57 0.76
N SER A 14 4.96 4.54 1.54
CA SER A 14 4.13 5.49 2.27
C SER A 14 4.32 6.85 1.65
N THR A 15 3.23 7.47 1.22
CA THR A 15 3.23 8.82 0.66
C THR A 15 2.78 9.81 1.71
N ASN A 16 3.52 10.91 1.88
CA ASN A 16 3.04 12.06 2.64
C ASN A 16 2.19 12.92 1.69
N TRP A 17 0.87 12.91 1.89
CA TRP A 17 -0.07 13.60 1.00
C TRP A 17 0.03 15.13 1.07
N ASP A 18 0.42 15.70 2.23
CA ASP A 18 0.63 17.14 2.35
C ASP A 18 1.86 17.58 1.56
N THR A 19 2.95 16.81 1.67
CA THR A 19 4.17 17.02 0.87
C THR A 19 3.89 16.79 -0.61
N PHE A 20 3.14 15.75 -0.97
CA PHE A 20 2.73 15.49 -2.35
C PHE A 20 2.00 16.69 -2.96
N LYS A 21 1.01 17.23 -2.24
CA LYS A 21 0.26 18.42 -2.67
C LYS A 21 1.19 19.62 -2.88
N TYR A 22 2.10 19.86 -1.94
CA TYR A 22 3.08 20.94 -2.06
C TYR A 22 3.99 20.75 -3.28
N CYS A 23 4.57 19.56 -3.46
CA CYS A 23 5.41 19.22 -4.60
C CYS A 23 4.65 19.38 -5.92
N LEU A 24 3.41 18.90 -6.00
CA LEU A 24 2.60 19.01 -7.21
C LEU A 24 2.33 20.47 -7.58
N ILE A 25 1.95 21.30 -6.60
CA ILE A 25 1.72 22.74 -6.83
C ILE A 25 3.01 23.46 -7.22
N ALA A 26 4.14 23.09 -6.63
CA ALA A 26 5.43 23.70 -6.94
C ALA A 26 5.97 23.29 -8.33
N ILE A 27 5.64 22.08 -8.80
CA ILE A 27 6.11 21.54 -10.08
C ILE A 27 5.18 21.94 -11.24
N VAL A 28 3.86 21.94 -11.01
CA VAL A 28 2.88 22.31 -12.03
C VAL A 28 2.80 23.83 -12.09
N ASN A 29 3.43 24.41 -13.11
CA ASN A 29 3.26 25.83 -13.40
C ASN A 29 1.78 26.06 -13.76
N LEU A 30 1.06 26.83 -12.96
CA LEU A 30 -0.40 27.04 -13.08
C LEU A 30 -0.81 27.86 -14.32
N SER A 31 0.12 28.18 -15.21
CA SER A 31 -0.18 28.80 -16.49
C SER A 31 -0.99 27.83 -17.36
N LEU A 32 -2.14 28.29 -17.85
CA LEU A 32 -2.95 27.51 -18.77
C LEU A 32 -2.13 27.17 -20.03
N PRO A 33 -2.05 25.88 -20.40
CA PRO A 33 -1.32 25.49 -21.60
C PRO A 33 -2.00 26.04 -22.85
N CYS A 34 -1.19 26.52 -23.80
CA CYS A 34 -1.67 26.94 -25.11
C CYS A 34 -1.69 25.70 -26.02
N VAL A 35 -2.84 25.05 -26.12
CA VAL A 35 -3.01 23.84 -26.94
C VAL A 35 -3.54 24.25 -28.31
N THR A 36 -2.68 24.20 -29.32
CA THR A 36 -3.01 24.58 -30.71
C THR A 36 -3.11 23.38 -31.65
N SER A 37 -2.61 22.21 -31.25
CA SER A 37 -2.62 20.99 -32.03
C SER A 37 -2.84 19.74 -31.14
N ASN A 38 -3.19 18.62 -31.76
CA ASN A 38 -3.26 17.33 -31.06
C ASN A 38 -1.91 16.92 -30.46
N THR A 39 -0.80 17.29 -31.11
CA THR A 39 0.54 17.01 -30.59
C THR A 39 0.83 17.81 -29.32
N ASP A 40 0.39 19.06 -29.26
CA ASP A 40 0.51 19.89 -28.05
C ASP A 40 -0.30 19.29 -26.90
N PHE A 41 -1.51 18.80 -27.20
CA PHE A 41 -2.36 18.13 -26.21
C PHE A 41 -1.66 16.89 -25.61
N GLU A 42 -1.15 16.00 -26.45
CA GLU A 42 -0.45 14.78 -25.99
C GLU A 42 0.79 15.13 -25.16
N ASN A 43 1.54 16.16 -25.56
CA ASN A 43 2.70 16.64 -24.81
C ASN A 43 2.31 17.17 -23.42
N GLU A 44 1.20 17.91 -23.31
CA GLU A 44 0.70 18.40 -22.02
C GLU A 44 0.20 17.27 -21.11
N VAL A 45 -0.52 16.29 -21.66
CA VAL A 45 -0.93 15.09 -20.91
C VAL A 45 0.29 14.33 -20.40
N GLN A 46 1.30 14.17 -21.26
CA GLN A 46 2.55 13.50 -20.88
C GLN A 46 3.30 14.28 -19.79
N ASN A 47 3.40 15.61 -19.92
CA ASN A 47 4.04 16.47 -18.93
C ASN A 47 3.32 16.41 -17.57
N LEU A 48 1.98 16.52 -17.56
CA LEU A 48 1.19 16.39 -16.34
C LEU A 48 1.40 15.01 -15.69
N THR A 49 1.40 13.95 -16.48
CA THR A 49 1.65 12.59 -16.00
C THR A 49 3.03 12.47 -15.36
N GLN A 50 4.07 13.00 -15.99
CA GLN A 50 5.42 13.02 -15.43
C GLN A 50 5.51 13.85 -14.15
N ASN A 51 4.83 14.99 -14.09
CA ASN A 51 4.79 15.84 -12.89
C ASN A 51 4.12 15.13 -11.72
N ILE A 52 3.02 14.41 -11.95
CA ILE A 52 2.34 13.59 -10.92
C ILE A 52 3.27 12.48 -10.43
N ILE A 53 3.92 11.75 -11.35
CA ILE A 53 4.87 10.68 -10.99
C ILE A 53 6.03 11.25 -10.17
N LYS A 54 6.59 12.39 -10.58
CA LYS A 54 7.68 13.04 -9.87
C LYS A 54 7.26 13.49 -8.48
N ALA A 55 6.11 14.16 -8.34
CA ALA A 55 5.58 14.58 -7.05
C ALA A 55 5.33 13.37 -6.13
N TYR A 56 4.83 12.26 -6.67
CA TYR A 56 4.66 11.01 -5.93
C TYR A 56 6.00 10.46 -5.45
N ASN A 57 7.01 10.40 -6.31
CA ASN A 57 8.34 9.89 -5.96
C ASN A 57 9.01 10.75 -4.88
N ASP A 58 8.92 12.07 -5.00
CA ASP A 58 9.55 13.03 -4.08
C ASP A 58 8.87 13.04 -2.70
N SER A 59 7.59 12.67 -2.64
CA SER A 59 6.79 12.64 -1.40
C SER A 59 6.62 11.24 -0.81
N SER A 60 7.12 10.21 -1.49
CA SER A 60 6.99 8.82 -1.06
C SER A 60 8.30 8.28 -0.53
N ARG A 61 8.20 7.46 0.52
CA ARG A 61 9.33 6.69 1.04
C ARG A 61 8.97 5.21 1.11
N PRO A 62 9.95 4.30 0.96
CA PRO A 62 9.70 2.90 1.21
C PRO A 62 9.19 2.68 2.64
N LEU A 63 8.15 1.88 2.80
CA LEU A 63 7.65 1.49 4.12
C LEU A 63 8.70 0.62 4.81
N LYS A 64 9.02 0.95 6.06
CA LYS A 64 9.83 0.06 6.88
C LYS A 64 9.01 -1.20 7.22
N PRO A 65 9.65 -2.36 7.42
CA PRO A 65 8.93 -3.61 7.74
C PRO A 65 8.02 -3.55 8.98
N HIS A 66 8.26 -2.61 9.90
CA HIS A 66 7.44 -2.41 11.09
C HIS A 66 6.33 -1.35 10.92
N GLU A 67 6.43 -0.52 9.88
CA GLU A 67 5.40 0.45 9.48
C GLU A 67 4.34 -0.22 8.57
N GLU A 68 4.48 -1.52 8.31
CA GLU A 68 3.62 -2.29 7.42
C GLU A 68 2.19 -2.39 7.99
N PHE A 69 1.29 -1.61 7.38
CA PHE A 69 -0.18 -1.59 7.44
C PHE A 69 -0.85 -1.68 8.81
N PHE A 70 -1.78 -0.77 9.04
CA PHE A 70 -2.72 -0.77 10.16
C PHE A 70 -3.42 -2.14 10.24
N LEU A 71 -2.92 -3.03 11.09
CA LEU A 71 -3.66 -4.24 11.44
C LEU A 71 -4.95 -3.79 12.11
N PRO A 72 -6.12 -4.34 11.74
CA PRO A 72 -7.34 -3.96 12.41
C PRO A 72 -7.21 -4.26 13.92
N PRO A 73 -7.85 -3.47 14.81
CA PRO A 73 -7.58 -3.52 16.25
C PRO A 73 -7.60 -4.92 16.86
N HIS A 74 -8.50 -5.79 16.38
CA HIS A 74 -8.59 -7.18 16.84
C HIS A 74 -7.36 -8.04 16.47
N VAL A 75 -6.75 -7.84 15.30
CA VAL A 75 -5.50 -8.54 14.90
C VAL A 75 -4.30 -7.96 15.65
N TYR A 76 -4.31 -6.67 15.96
CA TYR A 76 -3.29 -6.03 16.78
C TYR A 76 -3.27 -6.57 18.22
N ALA A 77 -4.45 -6.79 18.81
CA ALA A 77 -4.56 -7.44 20.12
C ALA A 77 -3.92 -8.84 20.13
N LEU A 78 -4.18 -9.65 19.10
CA LEU A 78 -3.57 -10.98 18.94
C LEU A 78 -2.05 -10.90 18.75
N LYS A 79 -1.54 -9.90 18.02
CA LYS A 79 -0.09 -9.63 17.89
C LYS A 79 0.54 -9.35 19.26
N THR A 80 -0.15 -8.55 20.08
CA THR A 80 0.30 -8.19 21.43
C THR A 80 0.33 -9.39 22.36
N GLU A 81 -0.74 -10.19 22.39
CA GLU A 81 -0.80 -11.46 23.16
C GLU A 81 0.31 -12.42 22.75
N ARG A 82 0.53 -12.59 21.43
CA ARG A 82 1.60 -13.43 20.88
C ARG A 82 2.99 -12.93 21.26
N ASN A 83 3.23 -11.62 21.27
CA ASN A 83 4.51 -11.06 21.69
C ASN A 83 4.73 -11.25 23.21
N HIS A 84 3.69 -11.03 24.02
CA HIS A 84 3.75 -11.27 25.46
C HIS A 84 4.08 -12.73 25.79
N THR A 85 3.34 -13.68 25.20
CA THR A 85 3.60 -15.12 25.40
C THR A 85 4.97 -15.55 24.89
N LYS A 86 5.46 -14.96 23.78
CA LYS A 86 6.84 -15.16 23.31
C LYS A 86 7.87 -14.71 24.34
N MET A 87 7.68 -13.54 24.96
CA MET A 87 8.58 -13.05 26.00
C MET A 87 8.59 -13.97 27.22
N VAL A 88 7.42 -14.43 27.67
CA VAL A 88 7.29 -15.39 28.79
C VAL A 88 8.02 -16.70 28.46
N TYR A 89 7.80 -17.27 27.27
CA TYR A 89 8.50 -18.48 26.84
C TYR A 89 10.02 -18.29 26.76
N GLN A 90 10.47 -17.14 26.27
CA GLN A 90 11.90 -16.85 26.18
C GLN A 90 12.57 -16.74 27.56
N ARG A 91 11.83 -16.32 28.58
CA ARG A 91 12.30 -16.23 29.96
C ARG A 91 12.26 -17.57 30.68
N LEU A 92 11.13 -18.26 30.65
CA LEU A 92 10.90 -19.46 31.45
C LEU A 92 11.41 -20.76 30.79
N ARG A 93 11.44 -20.79 29.44
CA ARG A 93 11.90 -21.94 28.63
C ARG A 93 11.19 -23.27 28.92
N ASP A 94 10.01 -23.23 29.52
CA ASP A 94 9.24 -24.43 29.88
C ASP A 94 8.24 -24.86 28.77
N PRO A 95 7.77 -26.12 28.79
CA PRO A 95 6.82 -26.61 27.79
C PRO A 95 5.46 -25.91 27.81
N ALA A 96 4.97 -25.46 28.98
CA ALA A 96 3.66 -24.83 29.08
C ALA A 96 3.66 -23.44 28.42
N SER A 97 4.71 -22.64 28.67
CA SER A 97 4.89 -21.34 28.01
C SER A 97 5.16 -21.47 26.50
N LYS A 98 5.90 -22.50 26.07
CA LYS A 98 6.05 -22.84 24.64
C LYS A 98 4.70 -23.09 23.98
N ASN A 99 3.87 -23.93 24.60
CA ASN A 99 2.54 -24.26 24.10
C ASN A 99 1.62 -23.03 24.07
N ALA A 100 1.70 -22.16 25.08
CA ALA A 100 0.95 -20.90 25.09
C ALA A 100 1.36 -19.98 23.94
N TYR A 101 2.66 -19.81 23.69
CA TYR A 101 3.17 -19.05 22.55
C TYR A 101 2.71 -19.65 21.21
N HIS A 102 2.78 -20.97 21.04
CA HIS A 102 2.34 -21.63 19.81
C HIS A 102 0.84 -21.41 19.54
N ARG A 103 -0.01 -21.50 20.57
CA ARG A 103 -1.45 -21.20 20.45
C ARG A 103 -1.70 -19.75 20.04
N ALA A 104 -1.03 -18.79 20.68
CA ALA A 104 -1.16 -17.38 20.34
C ALA A 104 -0.64 -17.08 18.92
N GLN A 105 0.47 -17.71 18.51
CA GLN A 105 1.01 -17.61 17.16
C GLN A 105 0.07 -18.17 16.10
N ALA A 106 -0.57 -19.32 16.36
CA ALA A 106 -1.55 -19.91 15.46
C ALA A 106 -2.76 -18.97 15.27
N ARG A 107 -3.33 -18.46 16.36
CA ARG A 107 -4.44 -17.48 16.32
C ARG A 107 -4.08 -16.23 15.51
N PHE A 108 -2.92 -15.65 15.78
CA PHE A 108 -2.44 -14.48 15.06
C PHE A 108 -2.28 -14.75 13.55
N ARG A 109 -1.65 -15.87 13.17
CA ARG A 109 -1.49 -16.25 11.75
C ARG A 109 -2.85 -16.40 11.06
N THR A 110 -3.79 -17.11 11.68
CA THR A 110 -5.13 -17.29 11.12
C THR A 110 -5.84 -15.95 10.90
N ALA A 111 -5.76 -15.04 11.87
CA ALA A 111 -6.40 -13.74 11.76
C ALA A 111 -5.78 -12.85 10.65
N VAL A 112 -4.45 -12.85 10.52
CA VAL A 112 -3.76 -12.15 9.42
C VAL A 112 -4.13 -12.74 8.06
N THR A 113 -4.14 -14.07 7.93
CA THR A 113 -4.53 -14.73 6.67
C THR A 113 -5.96 -14.38 6.28
N LYS A 114 -6.91 -14.44 7.23
CA LYS A 114 -8.30 -14.04 6.99
C LYS A 114 -8.40 -12.58 6.56
N PHE A 115 -7.73 -11.66 7.26
CA PHE A 115 -7.73 -10.23 6.93
C PHE A 115 -7.19 -9.97 5.51
N ASN A 116 -6.05 -10.59 5.17
CA ASN A 116 -5.45 -10.44 3.84
C ASN A 116 -6.37 -11.01 2.74
N GLN A 117 -7.00 -12.15 2.99
CA GLN A 117 -7.93 -12.78 2.04
C GLN A 117 -9.18 -11.91 1.85
N SER A 118 -9.78 -11.39 2.92
CA SER A 118 -10.92 -10.47 2.84
C SER A 118 -10.56 -9.18 2.09
N SER A 119 -9.37 -8.63 2.33
CA SER A 119 -8.89 -7.44 1.64
C SER A 119 -8.70 -7.70 0.14
N TYR A 120 -8.10 -8.85 -0.22
CA TYR A 120 -7.94 -9.28 -1.61
C TYR A 120 -9.29 -9.46 -2.32
N ILE A 121 -10.24 -10.14 -1.68
CA ILE A 121 -11.60 -10.33 -2.23
C ILE A 121 -12.25 -8.97 -2.49
N ALA A 122 -12.24 -8.06 -1.50
CA ALA A 122 -12.82 -6.73 -1.64
C ALA A 122 -12.21 -5.93 -2.80
N GLU A 123 -10.89 -6.04 -3.01
CA GLU A 123 -10.20 -5.39 -4.13
C GLU A 123 -10.61 -6.01 -5.47
N THR A 124 -10.61 -7.34 -5.59
CA THR A 124 -11.05 -8.01 -6.82
C THR A 124 -12.51 -7.74 -7.17
N SER A 125 -13.40 -7.64 -6.18
CA SER A 125 -14.80 -7.27 -6.38
C SER A 125 -14.95 -5.84 -6.90
N ARG A 126 -14.10 -4.90 -6.49
CA ARG A 126 -14.11 -3.52 -7.01
C ARG A 126 -13.66 -3.46 -8.47
N LEU A 127 -12.65 -4.24 -8.84
CA LEU A 127 -12.15 -4.30 -10.21
C LEU A 127 -13.18 -4.92 -11.17
N ASN A 128 -13.93 -5.93 -10.73
CA ASN A 128 -14.97 -6.59 -11.54
C ASN A 128 -16.20 -5.70 -11.83
N ILE A 129 -16.37 -4.56 -11.16
CA ILE A 129 -17.48 -3.62 -11.43
C ILE A 129 -17.13 -2.66 -12.60
N SER A 130 -15.87 -2.60 -13.03
CA SER A 130 -15.41 -1.68 -14.07
C SER A 130 -15.55 -2.18 -15.52
N ASP A 131 -15.91 -3.45 -15.75
CA ASP A 131 -16.19 -3.97 -17.09
C ASP A 131 -17.70 -4.04 -17.31
N PRO A 132 -18.33 -3.05 -17.99
CA PRO A 132 -19.64 -3.30 -18.56
C PRO A 132 -19.49 -4.39 -19.64
N PRO A 133 -20.48 -5.30 -19.80
CA PRO A 133 -20.47 -6.23 -20.90
C PRO A 133 -20.34 -5.44 -22.20
N LEU A 134 -19.32 -5.76 -23.02
CA LEU A 134 -19.27 -5.31 -24.40
C LEU A 134 -20.48 -5.93 -25.12
N GLU A 135 -21.63 -5.26 -25.05
CA GLU A 135 -22.73 -5.55 -25.94
C GLU A 135 -22.25 -5.29 -27.36
N ARG A 136 -22.16 -6.40 -28.09
CA ARG A 136 -21.74 -6.44 -29.48
C ARG A 136 -22.77 -5.69 -30.32
N TYR A 137 -22.33 -4.64 -31.00
CA TYR A 137 -22.95 -4.13 -32.22
C TYR A 137 -22.03 -4.46 -33.40
#